data_AF-A0A484BPS3-F1
#
_entry.id   AF-A0A484BPS3-F1
#
_cell.length_a   1.000
_cell.length_b   1.000
_cell.length_c   1.000
_cell.angle_alpha   90.00
_cell.angle_beta   90.00
_cell.angle_gamma   90.00
#
_symmetry.space_group_name_H-M   'P 1'
#
loop_
_entity.id
_entity.type
_entity.pdbx_description
1 polymer ?
#
loop_
_entity_poly.entity_id
_entity_poly.type
_entity_poly.pdbx_seq_one_letter_code
_entity_poly.pdbx_strand_id
1 'polypeptide(L)'
;MFNVPHVTTIYLIKKSAFDAVKFEHKELDPDMAMSDSLRDAGVFMYVSNERYFGHLINADNFNTTVARPDFYTLFSNRYDWTLKYIHPNYSTQLNESVVIPQPCPDVYWFQIVTDAFCDDLVAIMEAYGKWSDGSNSDTRLEGGYEAVPTRDIHMRQVGLDALYLKFLQMFVRPLQERVFMGYFHDPPRSLMNFMVRYKPDEQPSLRPHHDSSTYTINIAMNRAGIDYEGGGCRFLRYNCSVTETKKGWMLMHPGRLTHFHEGLLVTKGTRYIMISFIDP
;
A
#
# COMPACT_ATOMS: atom_id res chain seq x y z
N MET A 1 23.73 15.35 -26.91
CA MET A 1 24.61 14.18 -26.63
C MET A 1 25.94 14.62 -26.01
N PHE A 2 26.43 13.88 -25.03
CA PHE A 2 27.68 14.17 -24.28
C PHE A 2 28.65 12.99 -24.43
N ASN A 3 29.90 13.26 -24.79
CA ASN A 3 30.98 12.26 -24.72
C ASN A 3 31.43 12.14 -23.25
N VAL A 4 31.39 10.95 -22.69
CA VAL A 4 31.66 10.70 -21.27
C VAL A 4 32.66 9.54 -21.10
N PRO A 5 33.45 9.51 -20.01
CA PRO A 5 34.47 8.49 -19.81
C PRO A 5 33.90 7.14 -19.34
N HIS A 6 32.64 7.06 -18.92
CA HIS A 6 32.02 5.85 -18.39
C HIS A 6 30.52 5.83 -18.66
N VAL A 7 30.00 4.65 -19.01
CA VAL A 7 28.56 4.35 -19.15
C VAL A 7 28.27 2.95 -18.60
N THR A 8 27.08 2.75 -18.05
CA THR A 8 26.63 1.45 -17.49
C THR A 8 25.12 1.28 -17.71
N THR A 9 24.58 0.14 -17.32
CA THR A 9 23.16 -0.23 -17.26
C THR A 9 22.50 -0.46 -18.62
N ILE A 10 22.37 0.58 -19.45
CA ILE A 10 21.69 0.50 -20.75
C ILE A 10 22.49 1.32 -21.76
N TYR A 11 22.99 0.65 -22.80
CA TYR A 11 23.75 1.28 -23.87
C TYR A 11 23.56 0.53 -25.20
N LEU A 12 23.73 1.24 -26.31
CA LEU A 12 23.72 0.68 -27.66
C LEU A 12 25.14 0.75 -28.22
N ILE A 13 25.66 -0.38 -28.71
CA ILE A 13 27.00 -0.47 -29.27
C ILE A 13 26.89 -0.72 -30.78
N LYS A 14 27.57 0.11 -31.57
CA LYS A 14 27.70 -0.12 -33.01
C LYS A 14 28.57 -1.36 -33.24
N LYS A 15 28.14 -2.26 -34.13
CA LYS A 15 28.86 -3.53 -34.43
C LYS A 15 30.37 -3.36 -34.66
N SER A 16 30.80 -2.28 -35.31
CA SER A 16 32.22 -2.01 -35.58
C SER A 16 33.07 -1.74 -34.33
N ALA A 17 32.45 -1.41 -33.19
CA ALA A 17 33.12 -1.22 -31.91
C ALA A 17 33.07 -2.47 -31.01
N PHE A 18 32.41 -3.55 -31.45
CA PHE A 18 32.16 -4.72 -30.62
C PHE A 18 33.46 -5.46 -30.24
N ASP A 19 34.42 -5.54 -31.16
CA ASP A 19 35.71 -6.18 -30.92
C ASP A 19 36.59 -5.45 -29.87
N ALA A 20 36.28 -4.18 -29.60
CA ALA A 20 36.96 -3.38 -28.59
C ALA A 20 36.41 -3.61 -27.17
N VAL A 21 35.20 -4.16 -27.04
CA VAL A 21 34.50 -4.31 -25.74
C VAL A 21 35.10 -5.49 -24.98
N LYS A 22 35.61 -5.22 -23.77
CA LYS A 22 36.11 -6.26 -22.85
C LYS A 22 35.56 -6.04 -21.45
N PHE A 23 35.02 -7.08 -20.83
CA PHE A 23 34.48 -7.04 -19.47
C PHE A 23 35.45 -7.62 -18.42
N GLU A 24 36.58 -8.18 -18.85
CA GLU A 24 37.56 -8.80 -17.97
C GLU A 24 38.74 -7.85 -17.74
N HIS A 25 39.02 -7.54 -16.49
CA HIS A 25 40.19 -6.76 -16.07
C HIS A 25 40.67 -7.24 -14.69
N LYS A 26 41.97 -7.07 -14.40
CA LYS A 26 42.56 -7.56 -13.13
C LYS A 26 42.15 -6.74 -11.91
N GLU A 27 41.91 -5.45 -12.10
CA GLU A 27 41.71 -4.48 -11.02
C GLU A 27 40.36 -3.75 -11.09
N LEU A 28 39.60 -3.92 -12.17
CA LEU A 28 38.36 -3.18 -12.41
C LEU A 28 37.18 -4.14 -12.39
N ASP A 29 36.03 -3.68 -11.92
CA ASP A 29 34.77 -4.39 -12.11
C ASP A 29 34.38 -4.43 -13.60
N PRO A 30 33.44 -5.31 -14.00
CA PRO A 30 33.10 -5.50 -15.41
C PRO A 30 32.64 -4.25 -16.17
N ASP A 31 31.91 -3.33 -15.53
CA ASP A 31 31.42 -2.11 -16.18
C ASP A 31 32.55 -1.10 -16.35
N MET A 32 33.42 -0.98 -15.34
CA MET A 32 34.64 -0.19 -15.44
C MET A 32 35.59 -0.74 -16.51
N ALA A 33 35.78 -2.06 -16.57
CA ALA A 33 36.59 -2.75 -17.57
C ALA A 33 36.08 -2.51 -18.99
N MET A 34 34.76 -2.58 -19.20
CA MET A 34 34.13 -2.28 -20.49
C MET A 34 34.42 -0.85 -20.92
N SER A 35 34.21 0.11 -20.02
CA SER A 35 34.48 1.52 -20.34
C SER A 35 35.96 1.77 -20.61
N ASP A 36 36.86 1.10 -19.89
CA ASP A 36 38.31 1.19 -20.09
C ASP A 36 38.73 0.66 -21.47
N SER A 37 38.23 -0.52 -21.85
CA SER A 37 38.54 -1.13 -23.14
C SER A 37 38.11 -0.26 -24.34
N LEU A 38 37.00 0.46 -24.23
CA LEU A 38 36.53 1.40 -25.25
C LEU A 38 37.40 2.66 -25.32
N ARG A 39 37.85 3.19 -24.17
CA ARG A 39 38.76 4.34 -24.12
C ARG A 39 40.11 4.00 -24.76
N ASP A 40 40.67 2.84 -24.44
CA ASP A 40 41.94 2.36 -25.02
C ASP A 40 41.88 2.19 -26.54
N ALA A 41 40.73 1.78 -27.06
CA ALA A 41 40.48 1.65 -28.49
C ALA A 41 40.11 3.00 -29.18
N GLY A 42 40.08 4.11 -28.45
CA GLY A 42 39.68 5.43 -28.96
C GLY A 42 38.20 5.53 -29.35
N VAL A 43 37.34 4.65 -28.80
CA VAL A 43 35.90 4.63 -29.06
C VAL A 43 35.20 5.54 -28.05
N PHE A 44 34.52 6.57 -28.54
CA PHE A 44 33.74 7.47 -27.69
C PHE A 44 32.47 6.78 -27.15
N MET A 45 32.18 7.03 -25.88
CA MET A 45 30.95 6.63 -25.22
C MET A 45 30.06 7.87 -25.05
N TYR A 46 28.82 7.79 -25.53
CA TYR A 46 27.90 8.92 -25.53
C TYR A 46 26.71 8.69 -24.61
N VAL A 47 26.33 9.73 -23.87
CA VAL A 47 25.07 9.80 -23.11
C VAL A 47 24.16 10.86 -23.72
N SER A 48 22.88 10.53 -23.87
CA SER A 48 21.84 11.48 -24.27
C SER A 48 20.84 11.68 -23.14
N ASN A 49 20.58 12.93 -22.81
CA ASN A 49 19.50 13.36 -21.91
C ASN A 49 18.47 14.23 -22.65
N GLU A 50 18.46 14.19 -23.99
CA GLU A 50 17.55 15.00 -24.83
C GLU A 50 16.08 14.55 -24.70
N ARG A 51 15.86 13.35 -24.16
CA ARG A 51 14.54 12.80 -23.84
C ARG A 51 14.59 12.09 -22.49
N TYR A 52 13.43 11.96 -21.86
CA TYR A 52 13.27 11.02 -20.77
C TYR A 52 13.21 9.60 -21.32
N PHE A 53 14.20 8.77 -20.99
CA PHE A 53 14.27 7.37 -21.41
C PHE A 53 13.76 6.41 -20.32
N GLY A 54 13.81 6.83 -19.06
CA GLY A 54 13.44 6.02 -17.91
C GLY A 54 14.20 6.47 -16.67
N HIS A 55 14.18 5.61 -15.65
CA HIS A 55 14.88 5.80 -14.39
C HIS A 55 15.55 4.48 -13.97
N LEU A 56 16.48 4.58 -13.02
CA LEU A 56 17.13 3.42 -12.40
C LEU A 56 16.40 3.06 -11.11
N ILE A 57 16.30 1.76 -10.84
CA ILE A 57 15.81 1.25 -9.55
C ILE A 57 16.96 1.14 -8.57
N ASN A 58 16.68 1.41 -7.29
CA ASN A 58 17.58 1.11 -6.20
C ASN A 58 17.40 -0.35 -5.77
N ALA A 59 18.38 -1.19 -6.11
CA ALA A 59 18.41 -2.60 -5.73
C ALA A 59 19.11 -2.85 -4.38
N ASP A 60 19.64 -1.82 -3.73
CA ASP A 60 20.36 -1.96 -2.47
C ASP A 60 19.41 -2.46 -1.37
N ASN A 61 19.88 -3.42 -0.58
CA ASN A 61 19.14 -4.01 0.54
C ASN A 61 17.78 -4.62 0.15
N PHE A 62 17.58 -4.98 -1.13
CA PHE A 62 16.36 -5.65 -1.57
C PHE A 62 16.24 -7.04 -0.93
N ASN A 63 15.27 -7.21 -0.03
CA ASN A 63 15.11 -8.44 0.72
C ASN A 63 14.25 -9.46 -0.03
N THR A 64 14.88 -10.45 -0.65
CA THR A 64 14.21 -11.52 -1.40
C THR A 64 13.59 -12.61 -0.51
N THR A 65 13.86 -12.59 0.80
CA THR A 65 13.41 -13.66 1.73
C THR A 65 11.99 -13.46 2.27
N VAL A 66 11.44 -12.24 2.17
CA VAL A 66 10.09 -11.93 2.64
C VAL A 66 9.04 -12.30 1.58
N ALA A 67 7.80 -12.52 2.02
CA ALA A 67 6.68 -12.64 1.09
C ALA A 67 6.48 -11.29 0.36
N ARG A 68 6.31 -11.34 -0.97
CA ARG A 68 6.08 -10.16 -1.82
C ARG A 68 7.10 -9.01 -1.59
N PRO A 69 8.39 -9.22 -1.88
CA PRO A 69 9.47 -8.26 -1.60
C PRO A 69 9.22 -6.83 -2.08
N ASP A 70 8.64 -6.66 -3.27
CA ASP A 70 8.33 -5.34 -3.85
C ASP A 70 7.47 -4.47 -2.92
N PHE A 71 6.60 -5.08 -2.10
CA PHE A 71 5.72 -4.34 -1.19
C PHE A 71 6.50 -3.51 -0.17
N TYR A 72 7.73 -3.93 0.17
CA TYR A 72 8.60 -3.28 1.15
C TYR A 72 9.43 -2.11 0.58
N THR A 73 9.27 -1.81 -0.72
CA THR A 73 10.18 -0.89 -1.44
C THR A 73 9.70 0.56 -1.54
N LEU A 74 8.64 0.95 -0.84
CA LEU A 74 8.10 2.33 -0.91
C LEU A 74 9.17 3.42 -0.65
N PHE A 75 10.12 3.16 0.25
CA PHE A 75 11.17 4.12 0.58
C PHE A 75 12.30 4.16 -0.45
N SER A 76 12.72 3.01 -1.00
CA SER A 76 13.85 2.91 -1.94
C SER A 76 13.43 3.18 -3.39
N ASN A 77 12.22 2.76 -3.78
CA ASN A 77 11.71 2.81 -5.17
C ASN A 77 10.27 3.36 -5.20
N ARG A 78 10.07 4.55 -4.63
CA ARG A 78 8.74 5.17 -4.48
C ARG A 78 7.95 5.24 -5.79
N TYR A 79 8.59 5.63 -6.88
CA TYR A 79 7.92 5.81 -8.16
C TYR A 79 7.33 4.49 -8.66
N ASP A 80 8.14 3.43 -8.74
CA ASP A 80 7.72 2.09 -9.14
C ASP A 80 6.69 1.50 -8.19
N TRP A 81 6.89 1.67 -6.88
CA TRP A 81 5.94 1.23 -5.87
C TRP A 81 4.58 1.91 -6.08
N THR A 82 4.55 3.22 -6.31
CA THR A 82 3.33 3.99 -6.55
C THR A 82 2.62 3.51 -7.81
N LEU A 83 3.35 3.31 -8.91
CA LEU A 83 2.79 2.81 -10.17
C LEU A 83 2.16 1.41 -10.02
N LYS A 84 2.79 0.54 -9.22
CA LYS A 84 2.29 -0.82 -8.99
C LYS A 84 1.08 -0.85 -8.07
N TYR A 85 1.09 -0.03 -7.01
CA TYR A 85 0.22 -0.24 -5.86
C TYR A 85 -0.85 0.83 -5.62
N ILE A 86 -0.71 2.03 -6.18
CA ILE A 86 -1.71 3.10 -6.04
C ILE A 86 -2.67 3.07 -7.22
N HIS A 87 -3.95 3.24 -6.94
CA HIS A 87 -4.98 3.16 -7.96
C HIS A 87 -4.74 4.21 -9.06
N PRO A 88 -4.89 3.87 -10.36
CA PRO A 88 -4.61 4.82 -11.46
C PRO A 88 -5.49 6.09 -11.41
N ASN A 89 -6.72 5.96 -10.90
CA ASN A 89 -7.63 7.09 -10.66
C ASN A 89 -7.39 7.82 -9.32
N TYR A 90 -6.31 7.54 -8.58
CA TYR A 90 -6.03 8.21 -7.32
C TYR A 90 -5.97 9.74 -7.49
N SER A 91 -5.10 10.21 -8.39
CA SER A 91 -4.85 11.66 -8.56
C SER A 91 -6.06 12.43 -9.07
N THR A 92 -6.97 11.79 -9.82
CA THR A 92 -8.17 12.47 -10.32
C THR A 92 -9.13 12.83 -9.19
N GLN A 93 -9.17 12.04 -8.11
CA GLN A 93 -10.01 12.29 -6.94
C GLN A 93 -9.52 13.46 -6.07
N LEU A 94 -8.28 13.91 -6.26
CA LEU A 94 -7.76 15.10 -5.59
C LEU A 94 -8.24 16.40 -6.24
N ASN A 95 -8.81 16.33 -7.44
CA ASN A 95 -9.36 17.51 -8.12
C ASN A 95 -10.69 17.94 -7.46
N GLU A 96 -10.81 19.24 -7.18
CA GLU A 96 -12.01 19.83 -6.59
C GLU A 96 -13.28 19.66 -7.45
N SER A 97 -13.12 19.55 -8.77
CA SER A 97 -14.24 19.34 -9.68
C SER A 97 -14.82 17.93 -9.65
N VAL A 98 -14.08 16.96 -9.08
CA VAL A 98 -14.52 15.56 -9.01
C VAL A 98 -15.37 15.37 -7.76
N VAL A 99 -16.59 14.87 -7.97
CA VAL A 99 -17.52 14.51 -6.89
C VAL A 99 -17.10 13.16 -6.31
N ILE A 100 -16.78 13.15 -5.03
CA ILE A 100 -16.43 11.93 -4.30
C ILE A 100 -17.72 11.20 -3.90
N PRO A 101 -17.85 9.89 -4.20
CA PRO A 101 -18.99 9.11 -3.75
C PRO A 101 -19.13 9.11 -2.22
N GLN A 102 -20.35 9.32 -1.75
CA GLN A 102 -20.68 9.39 -0.33
C GLN A 102 -21.86 8.43 -0.05
N PRO A 103 -21.62 7.11 0.07
CA PRO A 103 -22.69 6.11 0.20
C PRO A 103 -23.56 6.27 1.45
N CYS A 104 -23.03 6.87 2.52
CA CYS A 104 -23.77 7.24 3.73
C CYS A 104 -23.35 8.67 4.16
N PRO A 105 -24.18 9.39 4.96
CA PRO A 105 -23.81 10.71 5.47
C PRO A 105 -22.43 10.70 6.14
N ASP A 106 -21.54 11.59 5.70
CA ASP A 106 -20.13 11.71 6.12
C ASP A 106 -19.28 10.43 6.04
N VAL A 107 -19.69 9.49 5.18
CA VAL A 107 -18.90 8.30 4.80
C VAL A 107 -18.50 8.44 3.35
N TYR A 108 -17.22 8.76 3.11
CA TYR A 108 -16.67 8.96 1.77
C TYR A 108 -16.03 7.69 1.24
N TRP A 109 -16.05 7.51 -0.09
CA TRP A 109 -15.58 6.28 -0.72
C TRP A 109 -14.63 6.57 -1.89
N PHE A 110 -13.37 6.13 -1.75
CA PHE A 110 -12.28 6.47 -2.65
C PHE A 110 -11.65 5.23 -3.29
N GLN A 111 -11.19 5.37 -4.54
CA GLN A 111 -10.27 4.42 -5.19
C GLN A 111 -8.84 4.73 -4.73
N ILE A 112 -8.23 3.88 -3.90
CA ILE A 112 -6.93 4.21 -3.30
C ILE A 112 -5.79 3.30 -3.78
N VAL A 113 -6.01 1.98 -3.85
CA VAL A 113 -4.96 1.01 -4.15
C VAL A 113 -5.37 0.07 -5.28
N THR A 114 -4.39 -0.54 -5.93
CA THR A 114 -4.62 -1.53 -7.00
C THR A 114 -4.96 -2.91 -6.43
N ASP A 115 -5.47 -3.79 -7.29
CA ASP A 115 -5.65 -5.20 -6.95
C ASP A 115 -4.33 -5.85 -6.48
N ALA A 116 -3.19 -5.46 -7.06
CA ALA A 116 -1.87 -5.96 -6.68
C ALA A 116 -1.49 -5.60 -5.24
N PHE A 117 -1.85 -4.39 -4.77
CA PHE A 117 -1.61 -4.02 -3.36
C PHE A 117 -2.43 -4.91 -2.44
N CYS A 118 -3.71 -5.11 -2.79
CA CYS A 118 -4.60 -5.93 -2.01
C CYS A 118 -4.12 -7.39 -1.94
N ASP A 119 -3.77 -7.98 -3.09
CA ASP A 119 -3.33 -9.37 -3.18
C ASP A 119 -1.97 -9.59 -2.49
N ASP A 120 -1.03 -8.67 -2.66
CA ASP A 120 0.29 -8.80 -2.04
C ASP A 120 0.19 -8.62 -0.52
N LEU A 121 -0.59 -7.66 -0.02
CA LEU A 121 -0.75 -7.45 1.42
C LEU A 121 -1.50 -8.60 2.08
N VAL A 122 -2.57 -9.14 1.48
CA VAL A 122 -3.24 -10.36 1.98
C VAL A 122 -2.28 -11.54 2.01
N ALA A 123 -1.46 -11.73 0.97
CA ALA A 123 -0.47 -12.80 0.92
C ALA A 123 0.60 -12.67 2.02
N ILE A 124 1.05 -11.44 2.33
CA ILE A 124 1.98 -11.19 3.45
C ILE A 124 1.33 -11.58 4.78
N MET A 125 0.08 -11.19 5.02
CA MET A 125 -0.63 -11.49 6.26
C MET A 125 -0.88 -12.99 6.43
N GLU A 126 -1.30 -13.69 5.38
CA GLU A 126 -1.50 -15.14 5.43
C GLU A 126 -0.17 -15.92 5.52
N ALA A 127 0.92 -15.43 4.92
CA ALA A 127 2.24 -16.03 5.11
C ALA A 127 2.76 -15.90 6.55
N TYR A 128 2.39 -14.81 7.25
CA TYR A 128 2.65 -14.68 8.69
C TYR A 128 1.79 -15.63 9.53
N GLY A 129 0.49 -15.75 9.18
CA GLY A 129 -0.42 -16.80 9.67
C GLY A 129 -0.83 -16.73 11.15
N LYS A 130 -0.23 -15.86 11.95
CA LYS A 130 -0.52 -15.71 13.40
C LYS A 130 -1.64 -14.70 13.65
N TRP A 131 -2.83 -14.99 13.14
CA TRP A 131 -4.06 -14.23 13.39
C TRP A 131 -4.42 -14.23 14.87
N SER A 132 -5.05 -13.15 15.34
CA SER A 132 -5.61 -13.10 16.69
C SER A 132 -6.67 -14.19 16.86
N ASP A 133 -6.97 -14.55 18.11
CA ASP A 133 -8.06 -15.49 18.41
C ASP A 133 -9.45 -14.82 18.43
N GLY A 134 -9.51 -13.48 18.37
CA GLY A 134 -10.73 -12.68 18.49
C GLY A 134 -11.19 -12.46 19.93
N SER A 135 -10.32 -12.69 20.91
CA SER A 135 -10.60 -12.41 22.32
C SER A 135 -10.18 -11.00 22.72
N ASN A 136 -10.77 -10.47 23.80
CA ASN A 136 -10.42 -9.15 24.32
C ASN A 136 -8.98 -9.06 24.87
N SER A 137 -8.30 -10.19 25.08
CA SER A 137 -6.96 -10.23 25.66
C SER A 137 -5.96 -10.58 24.57
N ASP A 138 -5.21 -9.58 24.09
CA ASP A 138 -4.21 -9.79 23.05
C ASP A 138 -2.83 -9.34 23.51
N THR A 139 -1.99 -10.30 23.89
CA THR A 139 -0.61 -10.07 24.35
C THR A 139 0.32 -9.54 23.25
N ARG A 140 -0.12 -9.55 21.99
CA ARG A 140 0.60 -8.99 20.85
C ARG A 140 0.44 -7.47 20.79
N LEU A 141 -0.53 -6.90 21.52
CA LEU A 141 -0.79 -5.46 21.62
C LEU A 141 -0.13 -4.84 22.85
N GLU A 142 0.22 -3.57 22.72
CA GLU A 142 0.71 -2.75 23.83
C GLU A 142 -0.47 -2.46 24.79
N GLY A 143 -0.42 -3.02 25.99
CA GLY A 143 -1.51 -2.95 26.98
C GLY A 143 -2.40 -4.19 27.06
N GLY A 144 -2.25 -5.15 26.14
CA GLY A 144 -2.83 -6.49 26.28
C GLY A 144 -4.35 -6.61 26.14
N TYR A 145 -5.07 -5.52 25.81
CA TYR A 145 -6.53 -5.49 25.82
C TYR A 145 -7.13 -4.78 24.61
N GLU A 146 -8.08 -5.43 23.95
CA GLU A 146 -8.87 -4.87 22.87
C GLU A 146 -10.35 -4.80 23.27
N ALA A 147 -10.92 -3.60 23.26
CA ALA A 147 -12.31 -3.40 23.71
C ALA A 147 -13.34 -4.07 22.78
N VAL A 148 -13.03 -4.15 21.49
CA VAL A 148 -13.89 -4.72 20.45
C VAL A 148 -13.03 -5.64 19.59
N PRO A 149 -12.79 -6.88 20.04
CA PRO A 149 -11.77 -7.71 19.44
C PRO A 149 -12.13 -8.19 18.04
N THR A 150 -11.13 -8.23 17.16
CA THR A 150 -11.23 -8.80 15.82
C THR A 150 -10.20 -9.89 15.58
N ARG A 151 -10.43 -10.78 14.61
CA ARG A 151 -9.39 -11.69 14.10
C ARG A 151 -8.48 -10.95 13.13
N ASP A 152 -7.31 -10.54 13.63
CA ASP A 152 -6.45 -9.61 12.92
C ASP A 152 -4.94 -9.87 13.04
N ILE A 153 -4.22 -9.15 12.19
CA ILE A 153 -2.76 -8.99 12.21
C ILE A 153 -2.45 -7.50 12.03
N HIS A 154 -1.66 -6.95 12.94
CA HIS A 154 -1.18 -5.58 12.89
C HIS A 154 0.05 -5.44 11.98
N MET A 155 0.16 -4.29 11.31
CA MET A 155 1.30 -3.97 10.44
C MET A 155 2.66 -4.07 11.16
N ARG A 156 2.71 -3.74 12.45
CA ARG A 156 3.91 -3.90 13.29
C ARG A 156 4.38 -5.35 13.40
N GLN A 157 3.46 -6.32 13.43
CA GLN A 157 3.79 -7.74 13.55
C GLN A 157 4.45 -8.32 12.29
N VAL A 158 4.22 -7.70 11.14
CA VAL A 158 4.80 -8.07 9.84
C VAL A 158 5.88 -7.10 9.35
N GLY A 159 6.34 -6.21 10.22
CA GLY A 159 7.42 -5.26 9.92
C GLY A 159 7.05 -4.16 8.92
N LEU A 160 5.76 -3.90 8.71
CA LEU A 160 5.25 -2.93 7.74
C LEU A 160 4.82 -1.59 8.35
N ASP A 161 4.93 -1.42 9.67
CA ASP A 161 4.41 -0.23 10.38
C ASP A 161 4.91 1.10 9.79
N ALA A 162 6.24 1.28 9.68
CA ALA A 162 6.82 2.50 9.11
C ALA A 162 6.39 2.76 7.66
N LEU A 163 6.33 1.70 6.85
CA LEU A 163 5.90 1.79 5.46
C LEU A 163 4.43 2.20 5.37
N TYR A 164 3.58 1.58 6.18
CA TYR A 164 2.15 1.83 6.15
C TYR A 164 1.80 3.23 6.70
N LEU A 165 2.49 3.70 7.75
CA LEU A 165 2.39 5.09 8.20
C LEU A 165 2.79 6.08 7.09
N LYS A 166 3.83 5.74 6.29
CA LYS A 166 4.20 6.55 5.13
C LYS A 166 3.13 6.53 4.03
N PHE A 167 2.47 5.39 3.80
CA PHE A 167 1.31 5.28 2.92
C PHE A 167 0.15 6.17 3.40
N LEU A 168 -0.17 6.16 4.70
CA LEU A 168 -1.20 7.04 5.26
C LEU A 168 -0.87 8.52 5.03
N GLN A 169 0.37 8.92 5.32
CA GLN A 169 0.82 10.30 5.11
C GLN A 169 0.74 10.73 3.64
N MET A 170 1.18 9.88 2.71
CA MET A 170 1.30 10.25 1.30
C MET A 170 0.00 10.13 0.51
N PHE A 171 -0.84 9.15 0.83
CA PHE A 171 -1.98 8.78 -0.02
C PHE A 171 -3.34 8.93 0.68
N VAL A 172 -3.41 8.71 2.00
CA VAL A 172 -4.69 8.85 2.72
C VAL A 172 -4.93 10.30 3.13
N ARG A 173 -3.92 10.97 3.69
CA ARG A 173 -4.05 12.36 4.17
C ARG A 173 -4.55 13.33 3.08
N PRO A 174 -4.03 13.33 1.83
CA PRO A 174 -4.54 14.25 0.81
C PRO A 174 -6.01 14.01 0.45
N LEU A 175 -6.47 12.75 0.47
CA LEU A 175 -7.89 12.42 0.26
C LEU A 175 -8.76 12.84 1.46
N GLN A 176 -8.23 12.74 2.68
CA GLN A 176 -8.90 13.21 3.89
C GLN A 176 -9.08 14.73 3.85
N GLU A 177 -8.02 15.48 3.57
CA GLU A 177 -8.06 16.95 3.50
C GLU A 177 -9.07 17.45 2.46
N ARG A 178 -9.26 16.66 1.38
CA ARG A 178 -10.23 16.94 0.31
C ARG A 178 -11.70 16.94 0.79
N VAL A 179 -12.06 16.10 1.76
CA VAL A 179 -13.46 15.90 2.18
C VAL A 179 -13.78 16.42 3.58
N PHE A 180 -12.79 16.50 4.47
CA PHE A 180 -12.93 17.12 5.78
C PHE A 180 -12.21 18.47 5.82
N MET A 181 -12.77 19.43 5.09
CA MET A 181 -12.24 20.79 4.99
C MET A 181 -12.02 21.40 6.39
N GLY A 182 -10.81 21.92 6.61
CA GLY A 182 -10.42 22.52 7.90
C GLY A 182 -9.74 21.56 8.88
N TYR A 183 -9.70 20.26 8.60
CA TYR A 183 -8.90 19.31 9.38
C TYR A 183 -7.55 19.06 8.72
N PHE A 184 -6.46 19.28 9.46
CA PHE A 184 -5.08 19.08 9.00
C PHE A 184 -4.19 18.47 10.09
N HIS A 185 -3.45 17.42 9.76
CA HIS A 185 -2.41 16.85 10.62
C HIS A 185 -1.35 16.12 9.78
N ASP A 186 -0.09 16.55 9.89
CA ASP A 186 1.05 15.97 9.16
C ASP A 186 2.27 15.76 10.08
N PRO A 187 2.77 14.52 10.24
CA PRO A 187 2.19 13.27 9.75
C PRO A 187 0.92 12.87 10.52
N PRO A 188 -0.05 12.20 9.87
CA PRO A 188 -1.16 11.58 10.58
C PRO A 188 -0.60 10.52 11.55
N ARG A 189 -1.23 10.38 12.73
CA ARG A 189 -0.85 9.39 13.72
C ARG A 189 -1.81 8.21 13.66
N SER A 190 -1.28 6.99 13.63
CA SER A 190 -2.09 5.78 13.74
C SER A 190 -1.32 4.70 14.46
N LEU A 191 -1.79 4.29 15.63
CA LEU A 191 -1.23 3.16 16.39
C LEU A 191 -1.88 1.83 16.02
N MET A 192 -3.09 1.89 15.44
CA MET A 192 -3.90 0.73 15.12
C MET A 192 -4.06 0.63 13.60
N ASN A 193 -3.08 -0.02 12.97
CA ASN A 193 -3.08 -0.37 11.55
C ASN A 193 -3.09 -1.89 11.43
N PHE A 194 -4.22 -2.49 11.07
CA PHE A 194 -4.38 -3.93 11.11
C PHE A 194 -5.31 -4.44 10.01
N MET A 195 -5.01 -5.65 9.53
CA MET A 195 -5.89 -6.37 8.63
C MET A 195 -6.81 -7.27 9.44
N VAL A 196 -8.11 -7.17 9.19
CA VAL A 196 -9.12 -8.05 9.78
C VAL A 196 -9.54 -9.10 8.77
N ARG A 197 -9.76 -10.32 9.27
CA ARG A 197 -10.30 -11.44 8.50
C ARG A 197 -11.62 -11.93 9.11
N TYR A 198 -12.69 -11.87 8.32
CA TYR A 198 -13.98 -12.44 8.69
C TYR A 198 -14.23 -13.75 7.95
N LYS A 199 -14.67 -14.78 8.68
CA LYS A 199 -15.12 -16.06 8.14
C LYS A 199 -16.33 -16.60 8.90
N PRO A 200 -17.23 -17.35 8.23
CA PRO A 200 -18.41 -17.96 8.86
C PRO A 200 -18.11 -18.83 10.08
N ASP A 201 -17.01 -19.57 10.03
CA ASP A 201 -16.58 -20.57 11.03
C ASP A 201 -15.61 -20.01 12.08
N GLU A 202 -15.25 -18.72 11.97
CA GLU A 202 -14.37 -18.03 12.92
C GLU A 202 -15.14 -16.86 13.56
N GLN A 203 -14.78 -15.63 13.19
CA GLN A 203 -15.52 -14.41 13.55
C GLN A 203 -16.17 -13.86 12.29
N PRO A 204 -17.50 -13.98 12.10
CA PRO A 204 -18.16 -13.59 10.85
C PRO A 204 -18.73 -12.17 10.85
N SER A 205 -18.74 -11.49 11.99
CA SER A 205 -19.33 -10.16 12.15
C SER A 205 -18.61 -9.37 13.24
N LEU A 206 -18.94 -8.09 13.36
CA LEU A 206 -18.44 -7.24 14.44
C LEU A 206 -19.59 -6.44 15.03
N ARG A 207 -19.76 -6.52 16.35
CA ARG A 207 -20.83 -5.84 17.08
C ARG A 207 -20.77 -4.30 16.92
N PRO A 208 -21.89 -3.59 17.13
CA PRO A 208 -21.89 -2.14 17.11
C PRO A 208 -20.86 -1.49 18.04
N HIS A 209 -20.08 -0.54 17.55
CA HIS A 209 -19.05 0.17 18.30
C HIS A 209 -18.71 1.56 17.72
N HIS A 210 -17.87 2.30 18.45
CA HIS A 210 -17.14 3.45 17.96
C HIS A 210 -15.66 3.09 17.87
N ASP A 211 -14.97 3.73 16.93
CA ASP A 211 -13.52 3.62 16.83
C ASP A 211 -12.85 4.65 17.72
N SER A 212 -11.70 4.28 18.28
CA SER A 212 -10.83 5.26 18.94
C SER A 212 -9.99 5.97 17.88
N SER A 213 -10.63 6.83 17.10
CA SER A 213 -10.01 7.64 16.05
C SER A 213 -10.76 8.97 15.88
N THR A 214 -10.08 9.97 15.33
CA THR A 214 -10.78 11.13 14.76
C THR A 214 -11.52 10.68 13.50
N TYR A 215 -10.82 9.96 12.62
CA TYR A 215 -11.41 9.30 11.46
C TYR A 215 -10.79 7.91 11.24
N THR A 216 -11.60 7.01 10.70
CA THR A 216 -11.20 5.65 10.36
C THR A 216 -11.22 5.49 8.85
N ILE A 217 -10.25 4.71 8.36
CA ILE A 217 -10.30 4.18 7.00
C ILE A 217 -10.52 2.67 7.02
N ASN A 218 -11.27 2.19 6.03
CA ASN A 218 -11.57 0.77 5.81
C ASN A 218 -11.41 0.44 4.32
N ILE A 219 -10.33 -0.25 3.98
CA ILE A 219 -10.01 -0.65 2.60
C ILE A 219 -10.46 -2.09 2.39
N ALA A 220 -11.30 -2.33 1.38
CA ALA A 220 -11.68 -3.68 1.00
C ALA A 220 -10.53 -4.37 0.25
N MET A 221 -10.11 -5.53 0.74
CA MET A 221 -8.91 -6.23 0.22
C MET A 221 -9.26 -7.36 -0.74
N ASN A 222 -10.54 -7.75 -0.82
CA ASN A 222 -11.01 -8.76 -1.78
C ASN A 222 -12.47 -8.49 -2.20
N ARG A 223 -13.00 -9.29 -3.13
CA ARG A 223 -14.21 -8.99 -3.91
C ARG A 223 -15.45 -9.62 -3.28
N ALA A 224 -16.43 -8.78 -2.94
CA ALA A 224 -17.77 -9.24 -2.56
C ALA A 224 -18.44 -10.00 -3.73
N GLY A 225 -19.15 -11.08 -3.42
CA GLY A 225 -19.83 -11.95 -4.39
C GLY A 225 -18.91 -12.90 -5.16
N ILE A 226 -17.58 -12.80 -5.00
CA ILE A 226 -16.60 -13.70 -5.61
C ILE A 226 -15.82 -14.44 -4.51
N ASP A 227 -15.17 -13.69 -3.62
CA ASP A 227 -14.31 -14.24 -2.57
C ASP A 227 -15.08 -14.49 -1.27
N TYR A 228 -16.18 -13.76 -1.06
CA TYR A 228 -17.08 -13.91 0.08
C TYR A 228 -18.52 -13.47 -0.25
N GLU A 229 -19.48 -13.96 0.53
CA GLU A 229 -20.89 -13.55 0.48
C GLU A 229 -21.31 -12.89 1.81
N GLY A 230 -22.27 -11.96 1.73
CA GLY A 230 -22.65 -11.12 2.88
C GLY A 230 -21.60 -10.05 3.19
N GLY A 231 -21.51 -9.65 4.46
CA GLY A 231 -20.56 -8.65 4.92
C GLY A 231 -20.98 -7.21 4.60
N GLY A 232 -20.04 -6.29 4.82
CA GLY A 232 -20.25 -4.85 4.70
C GLY A 232 -20.06 -4.12 6.02
N CYS A 233 -20.49 -2.86 6.04
CA CYS A 233 -20.52 -2.01 7.23
C CYS A 233 -21.88 -1.32 7.30
N ARG A 234 -22.49 -1.27 8.49
CA ARG A 234 -23.74 -0.53 8.72
C ARG A 234 -23.51 0.56 9.75
N PHE A 235 -23.90 1.78 9.41
CA PHE A 235 -23.90 2.94 10.29
C PHE A 235 -25.29 3.11 10.89
N LEU A 236 -25.43 2.74 12.17
CA LEU A 236 -26.73 2.54 12.83
C LEU A 236 -27.54 3.83 12.90
N ARG A 237 -26.90 4.94 13.27
CA ARG A 237 -27.56 6.26 13.39
C ARG A 237 -28.23 6.73 12.10
N TYR A 238 -27.73 6.28 10.95
CA TYR A 238 -28.22 6.68 9.63
C TYR A 238 -29.08 5.60 8.96
N ASN A 239 -29.23 4.44 9.61
CA ASN A 239 -29.80 3.23 9.01
C ASN A 239 -29.25 2.97 7.59
N CYS A 240 -27.95 3.18 7.42
CA CYS A 240 -27.28 3.12 6.11
C CYS A 240 -26.24 2.00 6.11
N SER A 241 -26.23 1.20 5.06
CA SER A 241 -25.33 0.06 4.91
C SER A 241 -24.54 0.16 3.62
N VAL A 242 -23.26 -0.20 3.69
CA VAL A 242 -22.37 -0.39 2.54
C VAL A 242 -22.01 -1.88 2.46
N THR A 243 -22.72 -2.61 1.61
CA THR A 243 -22.59 -4.08 1.46
C THR A 243 -21.75 -4.50 0.27
N GLU A 244 -21.82 -3.76 -0.84
CA GLU A 244 -21.08 -4.04 -2.08
C GLU A 244 -19.72 -3.34 -2.09
N THR A 245 -18.90 -3.60 -1.06
CA THR A 245 -17.55 -3.01 -1.00
C THR A 245 -16.69 -3.50 -2.17
N LYS A 246 -15.91 -2.59 -2.76
CA LYS A 246 -15.13 -2.81 -3.97
C LYS A 246 -13.66 -2.97 -3.60
N LYS A 247 -13.00 -4.01 -4.09
CA LYS A 247 -11.58 -4.26 -3.85
C LYS A 247 -10.74 -3.03 -4.23
N GLY A 248 -9.79 -2.66 -3.38
CA GLY A 248 -8.93 -1.48 -3.56
C GLY A 248 -9.59 -0.13 -3.27
N TRP A 249 -10.88 -0.11 -2.91
CA TRP A 249 -11.57 1.09 -2.47
C TRP A 249 -11.55 1.22 -0.95
N MET A 250 -11.51 2.46 -0.49
CA MET A 250 -11.41 2.87 0.91
C MET A 250 -12.65 3.65 1.31
N LEU A 251 -13.36 3.15 2.32
CA LEU A 251 -14.31 3.97 3.08
C LEU A 251 -13.53 4.84 4.07
N MET A 252 -13.97 6.08 4.25
CA MET A 252 -13.44 7.02 5.22
C MET A 252 -14.59 7.67 5.98
N HIS A 253 -14.58 7.60 7.30
CA HIS A 253 -15.63 8.17 8.15
C HIS A 253 -15.09 8.62 9.51
N PRO A 254 -15.75 9.54 10.23
CA PRO A 254 -15.44 9.85 11.61
C PRO A 254 -15.48 8.60 12.52
N GLY A 255 -14.57 8.49 13.49
CA GLY A 255 -14.51 7.33 14.40
C GLY A 255 -15.41 7.47 15.64
N ARG A 256 -15.47 8.70 16.18
CA ARG A 256 -16.18 9.01 17.43
C ARG A 256 -17.51 9.72 17.20
N LEU A 257 -18.34 9.69 18.26
CA LEU A 257 -19.61 10.41 18.43
C LEU A 257 -20.74 10.05 17.44
N THR A 258 -20.51 10.15 16.13
CA THR A 258 -21.57 10.17 15.13
C THR A 258 -21.71 8.88 14.31
N HIS A 259 -20.66 8.07 14.18
CA HIS A 259 -20.64 6.90 13.30
C HIS A 259 -20.58 5.60 14.10
N PHE A 260 -21.55 5.40 15.00
CA PHE A 260 -21.74 4.12 15.67
C PHE A 260 -22.11 3.07 14.61
N HIS A 261 -21.26 2.06 14.43
CA HIS A 261 -21.32 1.18 13.27
C HIS A 261 -21.04 -0.29 13.63
N GLU A 262 -21.48 -1.20 12.77
CA GLU A 262 -21.30 -2.65 12.92
C GLU A 262 -20.76 -3.29 11.63
N GLY A 263 -20.01 -4.38 11.80
CA GLY A 263 -19.57 -5.24 10.71
C GLY A 263 -20.64 -6.30 10.43
N LEU A 264 -21.25 -6.23 9.25
CA LEU A 264 -22.32 -7.15 8.86
C LEU A 264 -21.82 -8.59 8.68
N LEU A 265 -22.73 -9.55 8.85
CA LEU A 265 -22.43 -10.98 8.82
C LEU A 265 -21.91 -11.45 7.46
N VAL A 266 -20.72 -12.04 7.44
CA VAL A 266 -20.17 -12.81 6.32
C VAL A 266 -20.72 -14.24 6.40
N THR A 267 -21.44 -14.66 5.37
CA THR A 267 -22.15 -15.95 5.34
C THR A 267 -21.38 -17.05 4.63
N LYS A 268 -20.42 -16.69 3.77
CA LYS A 268 -19.59 -17.64 3.03
C LYS A 268 -18.25 -17.02 2.64
N GLY A 269 -17.24 -17.86 2.46
CA GLY A 269 -15.91 -17.45 1.99
C GLY A 269 -15.12 -16.73 3.07
N THR A 270 -14.22 -15.85 2.66
CA THR A 270 -13.38 -15.09 3.59
C THR A 270 -13.31 -13.64 3.15
N ARG A 271 -13.60 -12.70 4.06
CA ARG A 271 -13.53 -11.27 3.79
C ARG A 271 -12.31 -10.68 4.47
N TYR A 272 -11.48 -9.96 3.71
CA TYR A 272 -10.34 -9.22 4.23
C TYR A 272 -10.59 -7.72 4.10
N ILE A 273 -10.30 -6.99 5.17
CA ILE A 273 -10.31 -5.52 5.16
C ILE A 273 -9.07 -4.99 5.88
N MET A 274 -8.53 -3.88 5.40
CA MET A 274 -7.46 -3.15 6.07
C MET A 274 -8.05 -1.94 6.79
N ILE A 275 -7.88 -1.90 8.11
CA ILE A 275 -8.41 -0.84 8.99
C ILE A 275 -7.28 0.04 9.49
N SER A 276 -7.54 1.34 9.61
CA SER A 276 -6.63 2.25 10.32
C SER A 276 -7.40 3.28 11.13
N PHE A 277 -7.09 3.36 12.42
CA PHE A 277 -7.63 4.36 13.34
C PHE A 277 -6.69 5.56 13.39
N ILE A 278 -7.08 6.63 12.70
CA ILE A 278 -6.21 7.78 12.49
C ILE A 278 -6.58 8.91 13.45
N ASP A 279 -5.54 9.47 14.07
CA ASP A 279 -5.59 10.54 15.05
C ASP A 279 -6.52 10.23 16.24
N PRO A 280 -6.20 9.17 17.03
CA PRO A 280 -6.96 8.74 18.22
C PRO A 280 -7.03 9.77 19.36
#